data_AF-A0A0F9GLY2-F1
#
_entry.id   AF-A0A0F9GLY2-F1
#
_cell.length_a   1.000
_cell.length_b   1.000
_cell.length_c   1.000
_cell.angle_alpha   90.00
_cell.angle_beta   90.00
_cell.angle_gamma   90.00
#
_symmetry.space_group_name_H-M   'P 1'
#
loop_
_entity.id
_entity.type
_entity.pdbx_description
1 polymer ?
#
loop_
_entity_poly.entity_id
_entity_poly.type
_entity_poly.pdbx_seq_one_letter_code
_entity_poly.pdbx_strand_id
1 'polypeptide(L)'
;MATKRRQIEISFPVEVELSREDMIDLDKIALRICKRNTPTGYVMWPSGAGSRITYMPMTLEEEKHRGTEWDDSVYSIDCSIKEKR
;
A
#
# COMPACT_ATOMS: atom_id res chain seq x y z
N MET A 1 -14.33 10.98 11.51
CA MET A 1 -13.09 10.45 12.13
C MET A 1 -12.29 9.78 11.03
N ALA A 2 -11.05 10.19 10.79
CA ALA A 2 -10.20 9.50 9.81
C ALA A 2 -9.89 8.09 10.33
N THR A 3 -10.38 7.06 9.64
CA THR A 3 -10.03 5.68 9.91
C THR A 3 -8.53 5.54 9.70
N LYS A 4 -7.76 5.32 10.78
CA LYS A 4 -6.31 5.09 10.67
C LYS A 4 -6.08 3.85 9.80
N ARG A 5 -5.62 4.04 8.56
CA ARG A 5 -5.08 2.94 7.75
C ARG A 5 -3.85 2.39 8.49
N ARG A 6 -3.78 1.07 8.59
CA ARG A 6 -2.58 0.36 9.06
C ARG A 6 -1.88 -0.17 7.82
N GLN A 7 -0.73 0.40 7.50
CA GLN A 7 0.06 0.08 6.30
C GLN A 7 1.52 -0.17 6.69
N ILE A 8 2.23 -0.91 5.84
CA ILE A 8 3.69 -1.06 5.93
C ILE A 8 4.29 -0.02 4.98
N GLU A 9 5.14 0.87 5.51
CA GLU A 9 5.87 1.87 4.75
C GLU A 9 7.36 1.67 4.91
N ILE A 10 8.10 1.81 3.81
CA ILE A 10 9.55 1.87 3.79
C ILE A 10 9.93 3.23 3.19
N SER A 11 10.61 4.06 3.99
CA SER A 11 11.07 5.38 3.58
C SER A 11 12.55 5.34 3.22
N PHE A 12 12.90 5.95 2.09
CA PHE A 12 14.28 6.12 1.67
C PHE A 12 14.70 7.58 1.85
N PRO A 13 15.90 7.86 2.40
CA PRO A 13 16.39 9.23 2.52
C PRO A 13 16.85 9.83 1.18
N VAL A 14 16.87 9.02 0.13
CA VAL A 14 17.26 9.34 -1.24
C VAL A 14 16.38 8.55 -2.20
N GLU A 15 16.35 8.94 -3.47
CA GLU A 15 15.64 8.20 -4.52
C GLU A 15 16.22 6.78 -4.64
N VAL A 16 15.34 5.77 -4.66
CA VAL A 16 15.70 4.36 -4.81
C VAL A 16 14.81 3.73 -5.87
N GLU A 17 15.42 3.25 -6.93
CA GLU A 17 14.76 2.41 -7.92
C GLU A 17 14.69 0.97 -7.41
N LEU A 18 13.49 0.51 -7.04
CA LEU A 18 13.28 -0.88 -6.68
C LEU A 18 13.21 -1.74 -7.94
N SER A 19 14.03 -2.78 -7.99
CA SER A 19 13.93 -3.77 -9.06
C SER A 19 12.63 -4.57 -8.92
N ARG A 20 12.23 -5.24 -10.00
CA ARG A 20 11.11 -6.19 -9.95
C ARG A 20 11.32 -7.30 -8.91
N GLU A 21 12.56 -7.75 -8.74
CA GLU A 21 12.90 -8.78 -7.77
C GLU A 21 12.73 -8.28 -6.34
N ASP A 22 13.18 -7.05 -6.04
CA ASP A 22 12.99 -6.42 -4.73
C ASP A 22 11.51 -6.29 -4.39
N MET A 23 10.70 -5.81 -5.34
CA MET A 23 9.25 -5.68 -5.15
C MET A 23 8.57 -7.03 -4.88
N ILE A 24 8.97 -8.08 -5.60
CA ILE A 24 8.47 -9.44 -5.38
C ILE A 24 8.84 -9.94 -3.98
N ASP A 25 10.06 -9.68 -3.53
CA ASP A 25 10.52 -10.15 -2.22
C ASP A 25 9.85 -9.38 -1.07
N LEU A 26 9.62 -8.08 -1.24
CA LEU A 26 8.84 -7.27 -0.30
C LEU A 26 7.38 -7.76 -0.22
N ASP A 27 6.75 -8.09 -1.35
CA ASP A 27 5.39 -8.65 -1.38
C ASP A 27 5.32 -10.02 -0.67
N LYS A 28 6.31 -10.90 -0.86
CA LYS A 28 6.40 -12.17 -0.13
C LYS A 28 6.51 -11.95 1.39
N ILE A 29 7.29 -10.95 1.81
CA ILE A 29 7.42 -10.58 3.23
C ILE A 29 6.06 -10.11 3.77
N ALA A 30 5.38 -9.21 3.06
CA ALA A 30 4.06 -8.72 3.43
C ALA A 30 3.04 -9.85 3.53
N LEU A 31 2.98 -10.73 2.52
CA LEU A 31 2.11 -11.91 2.51
C LEU A 31 2.37 -12.83 3.71
N ARG A 32 3.64 -13.07 4.06
CA ARG A 32 4.00 -13.87 5.24
C ARG A 32 3.48 -13.23 6.53
N ILE A 33 3.58 -11.91 6.66
CA ILE A 33 3.05 -11.15 7.80
C ILE A 33 1.51 -11.25 7.84
N CYS A 34 0.83 -11.07 6.70
CA CYS A 34 -0.63 -11.23 6.60
C CYS A 34 -1.06 -12.61 7.08
N LYS A 35 -0.46 -13.68 6.55
CA LYS A 35 -0.80 -15.07 6.92
C LYS A 35 -0.64 -15.31 8.42
N ARG A 36 0.45 -14.85 9.01
CA ARG A 36 0.74 -15.03 10.45
C ARG A 36 -0.27 -14.32 11.36
N ASN A 37 -0.80 -13.18 10.92
CA ASN A 37 -1.68 -12.33 11.74
C ASN A 37 -3.15 -12.40 11.31
N THR A 38 -3.51 -13.27 10.36
CA THR A 38 -4.89 -13.41 9.89
C THR A 38 -5.75 -14.04 11.00
N PRO A 39 -6.85 -13.38 11.41
CA PRO A 39 -7.78 -13.97 12.37
C PRO A 39 -8.48 -15.21 11.82
N THR A 40 -8.90 -16.13 12.71
CA THR A 40 -9.72 -17.29 12.33
C THR A 40 -10.99 -16.85 11.61
N GLY A 41 -11.34 -17.52 10.50
CA GLY A 41 -12.49 -17.16 9.67
C GLY A 41 -12.20 -16.11 8.59
N TYR A 42 -11.02 -15.49 8.59
CA TYR A 42 -10.66 -14.46 7.60
C TYR A 42 -9.49 -14.89 6.70
N VAL A 43 -9.28 -14.12 5.63
CA VAL A 43 -8.09 -14.14 4.77
C VAL A 43 -7.56 -12.72 4.71
N MET A 44 -6.27 -12.53 4.97
CA MET A 44 -5.56 -11.28 4.71
C MET A 44 -4.53 -11.47 3.58
N TRP A 45 -4.36 -10.45 2.73
CA TRP A 45 -3.38 -10.46 1.65
C TRP A 45 -2.89 -9.04 1.32
N PRO A 46 -1.65 -8.87 0.82
CA PRO A 46 -1.23 -7.61 0.20
C PRO A 46 -2.07 -7.35 -1.05
N SER A 47 -2.61 -6.14 -1.19
CA SER A 47 -3.60 -5.77 -2.21
C SER A 47 -3.19 -4.59 -3.10
N GLY A 48 -2.03 -3.99 -2.86
CA GLY A 48 -1.48 -2.92 -3.67
C GLY A 48 -0.07 -2.57 -3.20
N ALA A 49 0.80 -2.18 -4.14
CA ALA A 49 2.16 -1.74 -3.83
C ALA A 49 2.58 -0.60 -4.77
N GLY A 50 3.36 0.35 -4.25
CA GLY A 50 3.86 1.50 -5.02
C GLY A 50 4.07 2.75 -4.17
N SER A 51 4.19 3.90 -4.83
CA SER A 51 4.32 5.20 -4.17
C SER A 51 3.11 5.51 -3.29
N ARG A 52 3.34 6.25 -2.21
CA ARG A 52 2.26 6.65 -1.30
C ARG A 52 1.44 7.78 -1.93
N ILE A 53 0.12 7.61 -2.02
CA ILE A 53 -0.77 8.71 -2.41
C ILE A 53 -0.78 9.76 -1.31
N THR A 54 -0.42 11.00 -1.64
CA THR A 54 -0.51 12.16 -0.73
C THR A 54 -1.79 12.94 -0.95
N TYR A 55 -2.34 12.91 -2.16
CA TYR A 55 -3.62 13.51 -2.49
C TYR A 55 -4.37 12.69 -3.54
N MET A 56 -5.62 12.35 -3.24
CA MET A 56 -6.57 11.73 -4.16
C MET A 56 -7.70 12.72 -4.43
N PRO A 57 -7.90 13.16 -5.68
CA PRO A 57 -9.03 14.01 -6.04
C PRO A 57 -10.35 13.26 -5.81
N MET A 58 -11.34 13.95 -5.26
CA MET A 58 -12.67 13.40 -4.97
C MET A 58 -13.72 13.84 -5.99
N THR A 59 -13.37 14.81 -6.84
CA THR A 59 -14.23 15.38 -7.87
C THR A 59 -13.53 15.46 -9.22
N LEU A 60 -14.32 15.52 -10.31
CA LEU A 60 -13.80 15.70 -11.67
C LEU A 60 -13.10 17.05 -11.86
N GLU A 61 -13.48 18.07 -11.10
CA GLU A 61 -12.84 19.38 -11.15
C GLU A 61 -11.45 19.33 -10.50
N GLU A 62 -11.32 18.71 -9.33
CA GLU A 62 -10.03 18.49 -8.68
C GLU A 62 -9.07 17.65 -9.53
N GLU A 63 -9.58 16.58 -10.17
CA GLU A 63 -8.79 15.76 -11.10
C GLU A 63 -8.24 16.61 -12.26
N LYS A 64 -9.06 17.51 -12.83
CA LYS A 64 -8.65 18.39 -13.95
C LYS A 64 -7.62 19.44 -13.54
N HIS A 65 -7.69 19.97 -12.32
CA HIS A 65 -6.84 21.08 -11.90
C HIS A 65 -5.57 20.66 -11.18
N ARG A 66 -5.62 19.56 -10.41
CA ARG A 66 -4.51 19.11 -9.56
C ARG A 66 -4.05 17.70 -9.90
N GLY A 67 -4.99 16.80 -10.20
CA GLY A 67 -4.71 15.39 -10.41
C GLY A 67 -4.33 14.67 -9.11
N THR A 68 -3.93 13.40 -9.25
CA THR A 68 -3.44 12.59 -8.11
C THR A 68 -1.97 12.89 -7.84
N GLU A 69 -1.62 13.10 -6.57
CA GLU A 69 -0.23 13.34 -6.14
C GLU A 69 0.33 12.14 -5.38
N TRP A 70 1.63 11.91 -5.59
CA TRP A 70 2.36 10.75 -5.08
C TRP A 70 3.63 11.20 -4.36
N ASP A 71 3.99 10.47 -3.30
CA ASP A 71 5.28 10.57 -2.63
C ASP A 71 6.12 9.37 -3.03
N ASP A 72 7.00 9.61 -4.01
CA ASP A 72 7.88 8.60 -4.59
C ASP A 72 9.07 8.24 -3.67
N SER A 73 9.25 8.94 -2.53
CA SER A 73 10.26 8.59 -1.53
C SER A 73 9.82 7.45 -0.60
N VAL A 74 8.55 7.01 -0.72
CA VAL A 74 7.95 5.99 0.14
C VAL A 74 7.42 4.85 -0.71
N TYR A 75 7.96 3.65 -0.49
CA TYR A 75 7.35 2.43 -0.97
C TYR A 75 6.32 1.94 0.05
N SER A 76 5.06 1.90 -0.37
CA SER A 76 3.92 1.49 0.44
C SER A 76 3.34 0.16 -0.05
N ILE A 77 2.96 -0.70 0.89
CA ILE A 77 2.19 -1.91 0.61
C ILE A 77 0.87 -1.85 1.40
N ASP A 78 -0.24 -1.82 0.66
CA ASP A 78 -1.59 -1.91 1.20
C ASP A 78 -1.96 -3.38 1.47
N CYS A 79 -2.69 -3.62 2.55
CA CYS A 79 -3.19 -4.94 2.91
C CYS A 79 -4.72 -4.94 3.02
N SER A 80 -5.35 -5.98 2.46
CA SER A 80 -6.79 -6.20 2.53
C SER A 80 -7.14 -7.40 3.40
N ILE A 81 -8.37 -7.43 3.90
CA ILE A 81 -8.94 -8.54 4.67
C ILE A 81 -10.36 -8.84 4.18
N LYS A 82 -10.73 -10.13 4.12
CA LYS A 82 -12.10 -10.59 3.86
C LYS A 82 -12.43 -11.83 4.67
N GLU A 83 -13.72 -12.04 4.92
CA GLU A 83 -14.23 -13.27 5.55
C GLU A 83 -14.18 -14.44 4.54
N LYS A 84 -13.89 -15.64 5.04
CA LYS A 84 -13.96 -16.89 4.26
C LYS A 84 -15.43 -17.23 4.06
N ARG A 85 -15.85 -17.37 2.79
CA ARG A 85 -17.15 -17.95 2.43
C ARG A 85 -17.05 -19.47 2.37
#